data_AF-A0A951ZHK6-F1
#
_entry.id   AF-A0A951ZHK6-F1
#
_cell.length_a   1.000
_cell.length_b   1.000
_cell.length_c   1.000
_cell.angle_alpha   90.00
_cell.angle_beta   90.00
_cell.angle_gamma   90.00
#
_symmetry.space_group_name_H-M   'P 1'
#
loop_
_entity.id
_entity.type
_entity.pdbx_description
1 polymer ?
#
loop_
_entity_poly.entity_id
_entity_poly.type
_entity_poly.pdbx_seq_one_letter_code
_entity_poly.pdbx_strand_id
1 'polypeptide(L)' 'MTAGSATPGAPTVGAHVDGRGAPPRTRVTELSVRDFRNLAHVELSLPDDGIAIVGENGQGKTSLLEALAYIEQLRS' A
#
# COMPACT_ATOMS: atom_id res chain seq x y z
N MET A 1 36.84 -9.84 -24.89
CA MET A 1 35.65 -10.41 -24.22
C MET A 1 35.12 -9.33 -23.27
N THR A 2 34.14 -8.56 -23.73
CA THR A 2 33.52 -7.47 -22.95
C THR A 2 32.29 -8.01 -22.25
N ALA A 3 32.33 -8.09 -20.91
CA ALA A 3 31.15 -8.35 -20.10
C ALA A 3 30.45 -7.01 -19.83
N GLY A 4 29.26 -6.85 -20.41
CA GLY A 4 28.41 -5.66 -20.19
C GLY A 4 27.88 -5.63 -18.76
N SER A 5 28.14 -4.52 -18.07
CA SER A 5 27.57 -4.19 -16.77
C SER A 5 26.13 -3.71 -16.95
N ALA A 6 25.15 -4.55 -16.62
CA ALA A 6 23.76 -4.15 -16.50
C ALA A 6 23.49 -3.66 -15.08
N THR A 7 23.32 -2.36 -14.90
CA THR A 7 22.80 -1.75 -13.67
C THR A 7 21.33 -2.14 -13.51
N PRO A 8 20.87 -2.72 -12.38
CA PRO A 8 19.46 -2.90 -12.12
C PRO A 8 18.81 -1.53 -11.92
N GLY A 9 17.91 -1.15 -12.82
CA GLY A 9 17.07 0.04 -12.65
C GLY A 9 16.21 -0.13 -11.39
N ALA A 10 16.36 0.79 -10.44
CA ALA A 10 15.44 0.90 -9.32
C ALA A 10 14.01 1.11 -9.85
N PRO A 11 12.98 0.54 -9.20
CA PRO A 11 11.60 0.84 -9.56
C PRO A 11 11.34 2.32 -9.28
N THR A 12 11.22 3.11 -10.35
CA THR A 12 10.73 4.49 -10.27
C THR A 12 9.27 4.42 -9.83
N VAL A 13 9.02 4.65 -8.54
CA VAL A 13 7.66 4.91 -8.03
C VAL A 13 7.12 6.10 -8.81
N GLY A 14 6.08 5.85 -9.59
CA GLY A 14 5.50 6.82 -10.52
C GLY A 14 5.01 8.06 -9.78
N ALA A 15 5.44 9.22 -10.25
CA ALA A 15 5.01 10.52 -9.75
C ALA A 15 3.48 10.65 -9.70
N HIS A 16 2.96 11.17 -8.59
CA HIS A 16 1.55 11.47 -8.41
C HIS A 16 1.14 12.58 -9.39
N VAL A 17 0.43 12.18 -10.45
CA VAL A 17 -0.15 13.13 -11.41
C VAL A 17 -1.51 13.55 -10.87
N ASP A 18 -1.56 14.66 -10.14
CA ASP A 18 -2.82 15.32 -9.83
C ASP A 18 -3.39 15.97 -11.10
N GLY A 19 -4.17 15.17 -11.82
CA GLY A 19 -4.91 15.60 -12.99
C GLY A 19 -6.01 16.57 -12.59
N ARG A 20 -5.87 17.84 -13.00
CA ARG A 20 -7.00 18.79 -13.06
C ARG A 20 -8.11 18.15 -13.90
N GLY A 21 -9.12 17.57 -13.23
CA GLY A 21 -10.25 16.87 -13.85
C GLY A 21 -10.47 15.42 -13.42
N ALA A 22 -9.65 14.84 -12.53
CA ALA A 22 -9.90 13.49 -12.02
C ALA A 22 -11.20 13.45 -11.17
N PRO A 23 -12.02 12.38 -11.27
CA PRO A 23 -13.19 12.22 -10.41
C PRO A 23 -12.75 12.25 -8.93
N PRO A 24 -13.62 12.67 -8.00
CA PRO A 24 -13.28 12.73 -6.59
C PRO A 24 -12.79 11.35 -6.13
N ARG A 25 -11.58 11.31 -5.59
CA ARG A 25 -10.93 10.10 -5.08
C ARG A 25 -10.98 10.12 -3.56
N THR A 26 -11.49 9.04 -2.98
CA THR A 26 -11.35 8.80 -1.55
C THR A 26 -10.03 8.09 -1.29
N ARG A 27 -9.30 8.55 -0.29
CA ARG A 27 -8.01 7.97 0.12
C ARG A 27 -8.02 7.73 1.62
N VAL A 28 -7.31 6.69 2.05
CA VAL A 28 -7.04 6.45 3.46
C VAL A 28 -5.70 7.08 3.81
N THR A 29 -5.70 7.99 4.77
CA THR A 29 -4.50 8.70 5.26
C THR A 29 -3.89 8.00 6.47
N GLU A 30 -4.71 7.31 7.26
CA GLU A 30 -4.32 6.59 8.45
C GLU A 30 -5.15 5.31 8.59
N LEU A 31 -4.50 4.22 8.98
CA LEU A 31 -5.12 2.91 9.18
C LEU A 31 -4.70 2.37 10.56
N SER A 32 -5.69 2.16 11.43
CA SER A 32 -5.53 1.45 12.71
C SER A 32 -6.34 0.16 12.67
N VAL A 33 -5.69 -0.97 12.90
CA VAL A 33 -6.31 -2.30 12.91
C VAL A 33 -5.99 -2.98 14.23
N ARG A 34 -7.01 -3.51 14.90
CA ARG A 34 -6.89 -4.22 16.19
C ARG A 34 -7.66 -5.53 16.12
N ASP A 35 -7.06 -6.60 16.65
CA ASP A 35 -7.67 -7.92 16.81
C ASP A 35 -8.36 -8.44 15.53
N PHE A 36 -7.74 -8.21 14.36
CA PHE A 36 -8.29 -8.56 13.06
C PHE A 36 -7.49 -9.71 12.42
N ARG A 37 -8.11 -10.88 12.29
CA ARG A 37 -7.46 -12.11 11.80
C ARG A 37 -6.17 -12.40 12.59
N ASN A 38 -5.02 -12.38 11.93
CA ASN A 38 -3.71 -12.61 12.53
C ASN A 38 -2.97 -11.31 12.89
N LEU A 39 -3.63 -10.16 12.81
CA LEU A 39 -3.08 -8.86 13.20
C LEU A 39 -3.57 -8.50 14.61
N ALA A 40 -2.66 -8.51 15.58
CA ALA A 40 -2.97 -8.08 16.95
C ALA A 40 -3.18 -6.56 17.02
N HIS A 41 -2.21 -5.79 16.51
CA HIS A 41 -2.26 -4.33 16.48
C HIS A 41 -1.41 -3.80 15.31
N VAL A 42 -1.96 -2.88 14.53
CA VAL A 42 -1.27 -2.19 13.43
C VAL A 42 -1.71 -0.74 13.39
N GLU A 43 -0.73 0.18 13.33
CA GLU A 43 -0.94 1.61 13.08
C GLU A 43 -0.07 2.03 11.90
N LEU A 44 -0.69 2.60 10.86
CA LEU A 44 -0.02 3.00 9.63
C LEU A 44 -0.47 4.39 9.19
N SER A 45 0.50 5.26 8.94
CA SER A 45 0.31 6.50 8.18
C SER A 45 0.58 6.25 6.70
N LEU A 46 -0.34 6.67 5.84
CA LEU A 46 -0.29 6.45 4.40
C LEU A 46 0.02 7.79 3.71
N PRO A 47 1.26 8.03 3.24
CA PRO A 47 1.64 9.24 2.50
C PRO A 47 1.05 9.20 1.08
N ASP A 48 0.93 10.35 0.44
CA ASP A 48 0.27 10.48 -0.88
C ASP A 48 0.93 9.64 -1.98
N ASP A 49 2.24 9.41 -1.87
CA ASP A 49 3.01 8.53 -2.76
C ASP A 49 2.69 7.03 -2.58
N GLY A 50 1.98 6.66 -1.51
CA GLY A 50 1.66 5.28 -1.14
C GLY A 50 2.76 4.60 -0.32
N ILE A 51 2.53 3.33 0.04
CA ILE A 51 3.49 2.48 0.76
C ILE A 51 3.59 1.10 0.11
N ALA A 52 4.73 0.45 0.30
CA ALA A 52 4.91 -0.96 -0.01
C ALA A 52 4.94 -1.78 1.29
N ILE A 53 4.12 -2.82 1.38
CA ILE A 53 4.07 -3.74 2.52
C ILE A 53 4.84 -5.00 2.16
N VAL A 54 5.95 -5.25 2.86
CA VAL A 54 6.87 -6.35 2.59
C VAL A 54 7.07 -7.21 3.83
N GLY A 55 7.39 -8.49 3.61
CA GLY A 55 7.61 -9.47 4.68
C GLY A 55 7.37 -10.88 4.19
N GLU A 56 7.67 -11.88 5.02
CA GLU A 56 7.46 -13.28 4.69
C GLU A 56 5.98 -13.66 4.57
N ASN A 57 5.71 -14.83 3.99
CA ASN A 57 4.36 -15.38 3.95
C ASN A 57 3.88 -15.67 5.37
N GLY A 58 2.61 -15.36 5.65
CA GLY A 58 2.03 -15.50 6.99
C GLY A 58 2.16 -14.27 7.90
N GLN A 59 2.93 -13.24 7.51
CA GLN A 59 3.08 -11.98 8.29
C GLN A 59 1.86 -11.02 8.21
N GLY A 60 0.71 -11.48 7.70
CA GLY A 60 -0.53 -10.69 7.73
C GLY A 60 -0.70 -9.62 6.64
N LYS A 61 0.14 -9.59 5.60
CA LYS A 61 -0.01 -8.66 4.45
C LYS A 61 -1.39 -8.72 3.80
N THR A 62 -1.88 -9.93 3.52
CA THR A 62 -3.23 -10.15 2.98
C THR A 62 -4.30 -9.73 3.97
N SER A 63 -4.12 -10.04 5.26
CA SER A 63 -5.06 -9.65 6.31
C SER A 63 -5.17 -8.13 6.45
N LEU A 64 -4.09 -7.40 6.20
CA LEU A 64 -4.11 -5.94 6.19
C LEU A 64 -4.91 -5.37 5.02
N LEU A 65 -4.73 -5.94 3.81
CA LEU A 65 -5.54 -5.57 2.65
C LEU A 65 -7.03 -5.89 2.84
N GLU A 66 -7.34 -7.00 3.50
CA GLU A 66 -8.71 -7.36 3.81
C GLU A 66 -9.34 -6.43 4.87
N ALA A 67 -8.56 -5.94 5.84
CA ALA A 67 -9.06 -4.93 6.79
C ALA A 67 -9.48 -3.65 6.04
N LEU A 68 -8.70 -3.23 5.04
CA LEU A 68 -9.04 -2.08 4.19
C LEU A 68 -10.30 -2.33 3.36
N ALA A 69 -10.42 -3.50 2.72
CA ALA A 69 -11.60 -3.90 1.96
C ALA A 69 -12.87 -3.96 2.84
N TYR A 70 -12.74 -4.40 4.09
CA TYR A 70 -13.85 -4.41 5.05
C TYR A 70 -14.37 -2.99 5.33
N ILE A 71 -13.48 -2.02 5.51
CA ILE A 71 -13.88 -0.62 5.70
C ILE A 71 -14.60 -0.08 4.46
N GLU A 72 -14.20 -0.47 3.25
CA GLU A 72 -14.89 -0.07 2.01
C GLU A 72 -16.34 -0.57 1.97
N GLN A 73 -16.60 -1.79 2.41
CA GLN A 73 -17.95 -2.35 2.47
C GLN A 73 -18.88 -1.59 3.42
N LEU A 74 -18.34 -0.95 4.46
CA LEU A 74 -19.11 -0.11 5.39
C LEU A 74 -19.47 1.27 4.81
N ARG A 75 -18.99 1.62 3.62
CA ARG A 75 -19.24 2.92 2.95
C ARG A 75 -20.45 2.89 2.00
N SER A 76 -21.21 1.80 1.98
CA SER A 76 -22.44 1.63 1.21
C SER A 76 -23.63 2.36 1.84
#